data_AF-M0MA34-F1
#
_entry.id   AF-M0MA34-F1
#
_cell.length_a   1.000
_cell.length_b   1.000
_cell.length_c   1.000
_cell.angle_alpha   90.00
_cell.angle_beta   90.00
_cell.angle_gamma   90.00
#
_symmetry.space_group_name_H-M   'P 1'
#
loop_
_entity.id
_entity.type
_entity.pdbx_description
1 polymer ?
#
loop_
_entity_poly.entity_id
_entity_poly.type
_entity_poly.pdbx_seq_one_letter_code
_entity_poly.pdbx_strand_id
1 'polypeptide(L)'
;MSAIETIELLARSEHRVRILDLLCENGSLEKHVLGDQVDASRTTIGRNLDVLEEQGWIRRTNAHCEITRQGELVAEKFRTLTETVALGSKLDAFMRWVPDGSLDLDLELLTDAEIILPEPGDPYAMVNRHVELIRETANDRVILPVTGLHAFEAVHQKIVEENATSELVVEPTIEETFRTNPSYVELYKEMVATGRFDIHVYDGDIPYYLGVLDDTVQVGVSEDGEPRAILETESEAVADWAAGVYAEYKDESKPLQVVQ
;
A
#
# COMPACT_ATOMS: atom_id res chain seq x y z
N MET A 1 2.61 34.39 -16.19
CA MET A 1 2.60 33.58 -14.97
C MET A 1 3.57 32.43 -15.18
N SER A 2 4.45 32.16 -14.21
CA SER A 2 5.28 30.96 -14.22
C SER A 2 4.44 29.71 -13.92
N ALA A 3 5.00 28.52 -14.15
CA ALA A 3 4.34 27.27 -13.79
C ALA A 3 4.07 27.19 -12.27
N ILE A 4 5.01 27.67 -11.44
CA ILE A 4 4.86 27.67 -9.97
C ILE A 4 3.74 28.62 -9.54
N GLU A 5 3.67 29.82 -10.10
CA GLU A 5 2.59 30.77 -9.81
C GLU A 5 1.21 30.20 -10.24
N THR A 6 1.18 29.39 -11.31
CA THR A 6 -0.04 28.71 -11.78
C THR A 6 -0.51 27.64 -10.78
N ILE A 7 0.42 26.81 -10.32
CA ILE A 7 0.17 25.80 -9.29
C ILE A 7 -0.30 26.49 -8.00
N GLU A 8 0.38 27.55 -7.59
CA GLU A 8 0.03 28.33 -6.40
C GLU A 8 -1.39 28.94 -6.52
N LEU A 9 -1.75 29.44 -7.70
CA LEU A 9 -3.08 29.95 -7.96
C LEU A 9 -4.13 28.87 -7.73
N LEU A 10 -3.96 27.65 -8.22
CA LEU A 10 -4.90 26.56 -7.95
C LEU A 10 -4.88 26.11 -6.48
N ALA A 11 -3.69 25.86 -5.94
CA ALA A 11 -3.49 25.35 -4.58
C ALA A 11 -4.02 26.28 -3.48
N ARG A 12 -4.11 27.60 -3.73
CA ARG A 12 -4.66 28.57 -2.76
C ARG A 12 -6.18 28.46 -2.55
N SER A 13 -6.92 27.59 -3.25
CA SER A 13 -8.35 27.37 -2.99
C SER A 13 -8.84 26.04 -3.55
N GLU A 14 -9.27 25.16 -2.66
CA GLU A 14 -9.93 23.89 -3.02
C GLU A 14 -11.17 24.09 -3.91
N HIS A 15 -11.89 25.21 -3.74
CA HIS A 15 -13.02 25.53 -4.60
C HIS A 15 -12.64 25.68 -6.08
N ARG A 16 -11.44 26.17 -6.41
CA ARG A 16 -11.01 26.28 -7.82
C ARG A 16 -10.78 24.91 -8.45
N VAL A 17 -10.13 24.03 -7.70
CA VAL A 17 -9.88 22.64 -8.12
C VAL A 17 -11.23 21.94 -8.32
N ARG A 18 -12.12 22.02 -7.34
CA ARG A 18 -13.46 21.40 -7.41
C ARG A 18 -14.31 21.94 -8.55
N ILE A 19 -14.26 23.25 -8.85
CA ILE A 19 -14.96 23.81 -10.02
C ILE A 19 -14.41 23.22 -11.33
N LEU A 20 -13.09 23.12 -11.47
CA LEU A 20 -12.48 22.54 -12.67
C LEU A 20 -12.79 21.05 -12.80
N ASP A 21 -12.75 20.28 -11.71
CA ASP A 21 -13.12 18.85 -11.73
C ASP A 21 -14.55 18.65 -12.19
N LEU A 22 -15.50 19.41 -11.62
CA LEU A 22 -16.91 19.34 -12.01
C LEU A 22 -17.13 19.70 -13.49
N LEU A 23 -16.37 20.67 -14.00
CA LEU A 23 -16.45 21.03 -15.42
C LEU A 23 -15.72 20.03 -16.32
N CYS A 24 -14.66 19.37 -15.88
CA CYS A 24 -14.04 18.25 -16.61
C CYS A 24 -15.02 17.08 -16.74
N GLU A 25 -15.76 16.78 -15.68
CA GLU A 25 -16.74 15.68 -15.65
C GLU A 25 -17.98 15.97 -16.51
N ASN A 26 -18.44 17.22 -16.54
CA ASN A 26 -19.73 17.58 -17.13
C ASN A 26 -19.63 18.46 -18.39
N GLY A 27 -18.44 18.95 -18.74
CA GLY A 27 -18.16 19.90 -19.82
C GLY A 27 -18.62 21.33 -19.52
N SER A 28 -19.92 21.52 -19.33
CA SER A 28 -20.55 22.82 -19.10
C SER A 28 -21.63 22.75 -18.02
N LEU A 29 -21.54 23.63 -17.02
CA LEU A 29 -22.48 23.69 -15.90
C LEU A 29 -23.00 25.11 -15.66
N GLU A 30 -24.22 25.20 -15.15
CA GLU A 30 -24.76 26.48 -14.70
C GLU A 30 -24.06 26.96 -13.41
N LYS A 31 -23.89 28.28 -13.28
CA LYS A 31 -23.22 28.88 -12.11
C LYS A 31 -23.87 28.50 -10.77
N HIS A 32 -25.20 28.35 -10.73
CA HIS A 32 -25.90 28.00 -9.51
C HIS A 32 -25.63 26.54 -9.11
N VAL A 33 -25.60 25.62 -10.07
CA VAL A 33 -25.24 24.21 -9.87
C VAL A 33 -23.82 24.09 -9.32
N LEU A 34 -22.86 24.84 -9.88
CA LEU A 34 -21.50 24.88 -9.34
C LEU A 34 -21.46 25.36 -7.89
N GLY A 35 -22.28 26.37 -7.53
CA GLY A 35 -22.35 26.84 -6.15
C GLY A 35 -22.93 25.82 -5.18
N ASP A 36 -23.97 25.13 -5.59
CA ASP A 36 -24.63 24.10 -4.77
C ASP A 36 -23.72 22.88 -4.60
N GLN A 37 -23.00 22.45 -5.66
CA GLN A 37 -22.11 21.28 -5.60
C GLN A 37 -20.79 21.56 -4.90
N VAL A 38 -20.26 22.78 -4.95
CA VAL A 38 -19.01 23.17 -4.27
C VAL A 38 -19.27 23.59 -2.81
N ASP A 39 -20.54 23.75 -2.42
CA ASP A 39 -21.00 24.26 -1.13
C ASP A 39 -20.36 25.61 -0.77
N ALA A 40 -20.44 26.57 -1.70
CA ALA A 40 -19.84 27.89 -1.53
C ALA A 40 -20.80 29.03 -1.88
N SER A 41 -20.63 30.16 -1.20
CA SER A 41 -21.45 31.35 -1.44
C SER A 41 -21.36 31.82 -2.90
N ARG A 42 -22.43 32.43 -3.42
CA ARG A 42 -22.45 33.01 -4.78
C ARG A 42 -21.30 33.98 -5.04
N THR A 43 -20.89 34.72 -4.01
CA THR A 43 -19.76 35.66 -4.08
C THR A 43 -18.44 34.90 -4.20
N THR A 44 -18.24 33.84 -3.42
CA THR A 44 -17.06 32.96 -3.47
C THR A 44 -16.94 32.28 -4.84
N ILE A 45 -18.04 31.72 -5.35
CA ILE A 45 -18.10 31.11 -6.68
C ILE A 45 -17.80 32.14 -7.77
N GLY A 46 -18.41 33.33 -7.70
CA GLY A 46 -18.13 34.41 -8.63
C GLY A 46 -16.64 34.73 -8.72
N ARG A 47 -16.00 34.98 -7.58
CA ARG A 47 -14.57 35.31 -7.50
C ARG A 47 -13.68 34.21 -8.07
N ASN A 48 -13.97 32.93 -7.78
CA ASN A 48 -13.19 31.83 -8.31
C ASN A 48 -13.39 31.64 -9.83
N LEU A 49 -14.63 31.79 -10.32
CA LEU A 49 -14.90 31.76 -11.76
C LEU A 49 -14.21 32.92 -12.50
N ASP A 50 -14.21 34.12 -11.93
CA ASP A 50 -13.52 35.27 -12.52
C ASP A 50 -12.00 34.97 -12.66
N VAL A 51 -11.38 34.42 -11.60
CA VAL A 51 -9.97 34.01 -11.63
C VAL A 51 -9.69 32.93 -12.68
N LEU A 52 -10.53 31.89 -12.76
CA LEU A 52 -10.37 30.80 -13.72
C LEU A 52 -10.57 31.26 -15.17
N GLU A 53 -11.49 32.21 -15.40
CA GLU A 53 -11.74 32.82 -16.70
C GLU A 53 -10.60 33.76 -17.12
N GLU A 54 -10.03 34.54 -16.18
CA GLU A 54 -8.84 35.36 -16.42
C GLU A 54 -7.62 34.53 -16.84
N GLN A 55 -7.50 33.30 -16.33
CA GLN A 55 -6.46 32.34 -16.78
C GLN A 55 -6.81 31.65 -18.11
N GLY A 56 -8.01 31.87 -18.64
CA GLY A 56 -8.49 31.24 -19.87
C GLY A 56 -8.83 29.75 -19.72
N TRP A 57 -8.94 29.23 -18.50
CA TRP A 57 -9.23 27.81 -18.26
C TRP A 57 -10.70 27.49 -18.40
N ILE A 58 -11.56 28.46 -18.16
CA ILE A 58 -13.01 28.37 -18.42
C ILE A 58 -13.45 29.52 -19.31
N ARG A 59 -14.64 29.38 -19.90
CA ARG A 59 -15.38 30.45 -20.56
C ARG A 59 -16.76 30.56 -19.96
N ARG A 60 -17.25 31.79 -19.76
CA ARG A 60 -18.61 32.02 -19.28
C ARG A 60 -19.49 32.50 -20.41
N THR A 61 -20.57 31.77 -20.65
CA THR A 61 -21.58 32.11 -21.66
C THR A 61 -22.95 32.14 -21.01
N ASN A 62 -23.55 33.32 -20.91
CA ASN A 62 -24.82 33.53 -20.20
C ASN A 62 -24.76 33.03 -18.74
N ALA A 63 -25.57 32.01 -18.41
CA ALA A 63 -25.63 31.38 -17.08
C ALA A 63 -24.66 30.19 -16.92
N HIS A 64 -23.97 29.79 -18.00
CA HIS A 64 -23.12 28.60 -18.05
C HIS A 64 -21.64 28.95 -17.95
N CYS A 65 -20.89 28.04 -17.34
CA CYS A 65 -19.45 28.00 -17.31
C CYS A 65 -19.02 26.72 -18.04
N GLU A 66 -18.13 26.85 -19.02
CA GLU A 66 -17.62 25.75 -19.83
C GLU A 66 -16.10 25.68 -19.65
N ILE A 67 -15.56 24.47 -19.47
CA ILE A 67 -14.11 24.30 -19.43
C ILE A 67 -13.51 24.40 -20.83
N THR A 68 -12.31 24.96 -20.93
CA THR A 68 -11.54 24.98 -22.18
C THR A 68 -10.58 23.79 -22.22
N ARG A 69 -10.08 23.44 -23.42
CA ARG A 69 -9.01 22.43 -23.57
C ARG A 69 -7.77 22.71 -22.71
N GLN A 70 -7.43 23.98 -22.49
CA GLN A 70 -6.32 24.33 -21.62
C GLN A 70 -6.67 24.10 -20.15
N GLY A 71 -7.91 24.42 -19.76
CA GLY A 71 -8.42 24.13 -18.42
C GLY A 71 -8.46 22.63 -18.12
N GLU A 72 -8.90 21.80 -19.08
CA GLU A 72 -8.91 20.34 -18.97
C GLU A 72 -7.51 19.79 -18.70
N LEU A 73 -6.52 20.19 -19.52
CA LEU A 73 -5.13 19.76 -19.35
C LEU A 73 -4.56 20.17 -17.98
N VAL A 74 -4.82 21.41 -17.55
CA VAL A 74 -4.33 21.92 -16.26
C VAL A 74 -5.01 21.18 -15.10
N ALA A 75 -6.32 20.97 -15.17
CA ALA A 75 -7.08 20.27 -14.14
C ALA A 75 -6.62 18.83 -13.97
N GLU A 76 -6.48 18.09 -15.08
CA GLU A 76 -5.99 16.70 -15.07
C GLU A 76 -4.61 16.60 -14.44
N LYS A 77 -3.64 17.43 -14.88
CA LYS A 77 -2.27 17.38 -14.33
C LYS A 77 -2.18 17.87 -12.88
N PHE A 78 -3.03 18.82 -12.49
CA PHE A 78 -3.11 19.24 -11.10
C PHE A 78 -3.69 18.14 -10.21
N ARG A 79 -4.70 17.40 -10.70
CA ARG A 79 -5.27 16.25 -10.00
C ARG A 79 -4.21 15.16 -9.77
N THR A 80 -3.50 14.76 -10.81
CA THR A 80 -2.38 13.81 -10.69
C THR A 80 -1.35 14.30 -9.67
N LEU A 81 -0.95 15.58 -9.72
CA LEU A 81 -0.03 16.14 -8.74
C LEU A 81 -0.56 16.02 -7.31
N THR A 82 -1.83 16.33 -7.08
CA THR A 82 -2.43 16.22 -5.74
C THR A 82 -2.52 14.77 -5.26
N GLU A 83 -2.83 13.83 -6.16
CA GLU A 83 -2.84 12.39 -5.87
C GLU A 83 -1.43 11.90 -5.50
N THR A 84 -0.40 12.28 -6.25
CA THR A 84 1.00 11.94 -5.95
C THR A 84 1.44 12.49 -4.59
N VAL A 85 1.11 13.75 -4.27
CA VAL A 85 1.46 14.36 -2.97
C VAL A 85 0.71 13.68 -1.82
N ALA A 86 -0.57 13.33 -2.03
CA ALA A 86 -1.35 12.60 -1.04
C ALA A 86 -0.78 11.18 -0.81
N LEU A 87 -0.41 10.48 -1.88
CA LEU A 87 0.25 9.17 -1.81
C LEU A 87 1.58 9.25 -1.05
N GLY A 88 2.44 10.22 -1.37
CA GLY A 88 3.69 10.43 -0.65
C GLY A 88 3.46 10.68 0.85
N SER A 89 2.42 11.45 1.20
CA SER A 89 2.06 11.72 2.60
C SER A 89 1.51 10.47 3.31
N LYS A 90 0.73 9.66 2.60
CA LYS A 90 0.19 8.38 3.08
C LYS A 90 1.33 7.40 3.38
N LEU A 91 2.24 7.21 2.42
CA LEU A 91 3.35 6.26 2.52
C LEU A 91 4.42 6.68 3.53
N ASP A 92 4.55 7.96 3.89
CA ASP A 92 5.60 8.48 4.81
C ASP A 92 5.70 7.68 6.12
N ALA A 93 4.56 7.33 6.72
CA ALA A 93 4.52 6.60 7.99
C ALA A 93 5.09 5.17 7.90
N PHE A 94 5.02 4.55 6.71
CA PHE A 94 5.59 3.24 6.42
C PHE A 94 7.05 3.37 5.93
N MET A 95 7.28 4.24 4.94
CA MET A 95 8.57 4.39 4.26
C MET A 95 9.70 4.81 5.19
N ARG A 96 9.42 5.54 6.28
CA ARG A 96 10.43 5.91 7.27
C ARG A 96 11.12 4.73 7.97
N TRP A 97 10.51 3.55 7.91
CA TRP A 97 11.02 2.31 8.49
C TRP A 97 11.58 1.35 7.45
N VAL A 98 11.37 1.64 6.16
CA VAL A 98 11.91 0.84 5.05
C VAL A 98 13.39 1.19 4.89
N PRO A 99 14.31 0.21 4.90
CA PRO A 99 15.72 0.47 4.62
C PRO A 99 15.92 1.11 3.25
N ASP A 100 16.76 2.14 3.16
CA ASP A 100 17.01 2.89 1.92
C ASP A 100 17.42 1.95 0.77
N GLY A 101 16.70 2.03 -0.35
CA GLY A 101 16.99 1.25 -1.56
C GLY A 101 16.63 -0.24 -1.48
N SER A 102 15.97 -0.69 -0.42
CA SER A 102 15.55 -2.10 -0.29
C SER A 102 14.25 -2.43 -1.03
N LEU A 103 13.34 -1.45 -1.15
CA LEU A 103 12.04 -1.63 -1.79
C LEU A 103 12.09 -1.14 -3.25
N ASP A 104 12.44 -2.04 -4.18
CA ASP A 104 12.46 -1.76 -5.63
C ASP A 104 11.07 -1.92 -6.25
N LEU A 105 10.12 -1.10 -5.80
CA LEU A 105 8.72 -1.08 -6.25
C LEU A 105 8.36 0.33 -6.70
N ASP A 106 7.64 0.44 -7.82
CA ASP A 106 7.00 1.70 -8.20
C ASP A 106 5.91 2.06 -7.18
N LEU A 107 6.17 3.10 -6.38
CA LEU A 107 5.28 3.51 -5.30
C LEU A 107 3.90 3.95 -5.81
N GLU A 108 3.76 4.35 -7.08
CA GLU A 108 2.44 4.68 -7.66
C GLU A 108 1.48 3.49 -7.63
N LEU A 109 2.00 2.25 -7.64
CA LEU A 109 1.22 1.02 -7.54
C LEU A 109 0.59 0.83 -6.14
N LEU A 110 1.00 1.62 -5.15
CA LEU A 110 0.52 1.56 -3.76
C LEU A 110 -0.62 2.55 -3.49
N THR A 111 -1.21 3.14 -4.53
CA THR A 111 -2.31 4.10 -4.40
C THR A 111 -3.44 3.57 -3.51
N ASP A 112 -3.86 2.33 -3.73
CA ASP A 112 -4.96 1.69 -3.01
C ASP A 112 -4.49 0.85 -1.80
N ALA A 113 -3.19 0.84 -1.48
CA ALA A 113 -2.67 0.05 -0.37
C ALA A 113 -3.15 0.58 0.99
N GLU A 114 -3.52 -0.29 1.92
CA GLU A 114 -3.79 0.09 3.30
C GLU A 114 -2.47 0.10 4.10
N ILE A 115 -2.31 1.09 5.00
CA ILE A 115 -1.16 1.14 5.92
C ILE A 115 -1.70 1.00 7.33
N ILE A 116 -1.20 -0.01 8.02
CA ILE A 116 -1.65 -0.40 9.34
C ILE A 116 -0.51 -0.13 10.32
N LEU A 117 -0.79 0.77 11.26
CA LEU A 117 0.16 1.29 12.24
C LEU A 117 -0.28 0.89 13.65
N PRO A 118 0.65 0.85 14.61
CA PRO A 118 0.27 0.72 16.01
C PRO A 118 -0.48 1.97 16.46
N GLU A 119 -1.61 1.79 17.14
CA GLU A 119 -2.38 2.88 17.72
C GLU A 119 -2.37 2.80 19.25
N PRO A 120 -2.51 3.92 20.00
CA PRO A 120 -2.54 3.87 21.46
C PRO A 120 -3.64 2.96 22.05
N GLY A 121 -4.75 2.78 21.33
CA GLY A 121 -5.85 1.89 21.72
C GLY A 121 -5.67 0.44 21.25
N ASP A 122 -4.83 0.21 20.25
CA ASP A 122 -4.49 -1.11 19.71
C ASP A 122 -3.02 -1.13 19.24
N PRO A 123 -2.07 -1.28 20.17
CA PRO A 123 -0.64 -1.24 19.83
C PRO A 123 -0.19 -2.45 19.00
N TYR A 124 -1.02 -3.48 18.88
CA TYR A 124 -0.74 -4.69 18.10
C TYR A 124 -1.63 -4.79 16.86
N ALA A 125 -2.29 -3.70 16.43
CA ALA A 125 -3.21 -3.69 15.30
C ALA A 125 -2.63 -4.36 14.04
N MET A 126 -1.37 -4.06 13.71
CA MET A 126 -0.70 -4.67 12.56
C MET A 126 -0.48 -6.18 12.74
N VAL A 127 -0.07 -6.62 13.92
CA VAL A 127 0.14 -8.05 14.22
C VAL A 127 -1.19 -8.79 14.18
N ASN A 128 -2.25 -8.19 14.73
CA ASN A 128 -3.59 -8.76 14.72
C ASN A 128 -4.11 -8.92 13.29
N ARG A 129 -4.00 -7.88 12.45
CA ARG A 129 -4.38 -7.96 11.04
C ARG A 129 -3.59 -9.05 10.31
N HIS A 130 -2.28 -9.11 10.51
CA HIS A 130 -1.43 -10.11 9.88
C HIS A 130 -1.86 -11.55 10.24
N VAL A 131 -2.12 -11.80 11.52
CA VAL A 131 -2.62 -13.10 11.99
C VAL A 131 -4.02 -13.42 11.44
N GLU A 132 -4.89 -12.42 11.32
CA GLU A 132 -6.21 -12.56 10.70
C GLU A 132 -6.09 -12.96 9.23
N LEU A 133 -5.24 -12.27 8.45
CA LEU A 133 -5.04 -12.57 7.04
C LEU A 133 -4.49 -14.01 6.85
N ILE A 134 -3.50 -14.43 7.65
CA ILE A 134 -3.00 -15.81 7.61
C ILE A 134 -4.14 -16.82 7.82
N ARG A 135 -5.06 -16.57 8.75
CA ARG A 135 -6.18 -17.49 9.02
C ARG A 135 -7.17 -17.61 7.86
N GLU A 136 -7.24 -16.60 7.01
CA GLU A 136 -8.09 -16.56 5.83
C GLU A 136 -7.40 -17.13 4.57
N THR A 137 -6.07 -17.30 4.63
CA THR A 137 -5.23 -17.69 3.51
C THR A 137 -5.14 -19.20 3.35
N ALA A 138 -5.29 -19.67 2.11
CA ALA A 138 -5.11 -21.06 1.73
C ALA A 138 -3.68 -21.36 1.25
N ASN A 139 -3.02 -20.41 0.58
CA ASN A 139 -1.66 -20.58 0.10
C ASN A 139 -0.86 -19.30 0.29
N ASP A 140 0.33 -19.44 0.86
CA ASP A 140 1.25 -18.30 1.00
C ASP A 140 2.67 -18.60 0.51
N ARG A 141 3.33 -17.51 0.10
CA ARG A 141 4.76 -17.45 -0.20
C ARG A 141 5.33 -16.24 0.49
N VAL A 142 6.27 -16.47 1.40
CA VAL A 142 6.69 -15.46 2.36
C VAL A 142 8.20 -15.42 2.51
N ILE A 143 8.76 -14.22 2.58
CA ILE A 143 10.11 -13.96 3.11
C ILE A 143 9.97 -13.16 4.40
N LEU A 144 10.74 -13.50 5.44
CA LEU A 144 10.66 -12.76 6.71
C LEU A 144 11.99 -12.68 7.48
N PRO A 145 12.30 -11.51 8.06
CA PRO A 145 13.43 -11.36 8.99
C PRO A 145 13.07 -11.64 10.45
N VAL A 146 11.78 -11.65 10.80
CA VAL A 146 11.29 -11.78 12.17
C VAL A 146 10.11 -12.74 12.24
N THR A 147 10.11 -13.65 13.22
CA THR A 147 9.00 -14.59 13.45
C THR A 147 8.21 -14.24 14.70
N GLY A 148 6.89 -14.40 14.63
CA GLY A 148 5.97 -14.25 15.76
C GLY A 148 5.22 -15.55 16.03
N LEU A 149 5.10 -15.94 17.31
CA LEU A 149 4.52 -17.24 17.69
C LEU A 149 3.06 -17.36 17.25
N HIS A 150 2.23 -16.32 17.45
CA HIS A 150 0.82 -16.38 17.05
C HIS A 150 0.61 -16.48 15.53
N ALA A 151 1.49 -15.84 14.74
CA ALA A 151 1.46 -15.99 13.29
C ALA A 151 1.86 -17.42 12.89
N PHE A 152 2.90 -17.97 13.51
CA PHE A 152 3.34 -19.34 13.27
C PHE A 152 2.29 -20.38 13.69
N GLU A 153 1.58 -20.17 14.81
CA GLU A 153 0.43 -20.98 15.24
C GLU A 153 -0.73 -20.90 14.24
N ALA A 154 -1.00 -19.73 13.66
CA ALA A 154 -2.01 -19.58 12.63
C ALA A 154 -1.65 -20.34 11.34
N VAL A 155 -0.40 -20.22 10.88
CA VAL A 155 0.12 -21.00 9.74
C VAL A 155 0.03 -22.50 10.03
N HIS A 156 0.42 -22.94 11.23
CA HIS A 156 0.31 -24.33 11.65
C HIS A 156 -1.13 -24.85 11.56
N GLN A 157 -2.09 -24.10 12.10
CA GLN A 157 -3.50 -24.49 12.04
C GLN A 157 -3.97 -24.67 10.59
N LYS A 158 -3.65 -23.71 9.70
CA LYS A 158 -3.99 -23.78 8.27
C LYS A 158 -3.40 -25.00 7.59
N ILE A 159 -2.12 -25.25 7.81
CA ILE A 159 -1.41 -26.34 7.17
C ILE A 159 -1.88 -27.69 7.69
N VAL A 160 -2.03 -27.86 9.00
CA VAL A 160 -2.33 -29.16 9.60
C VAL A 160 -3.82 -29.50 9.49
N GLU A 161 -4.71 -28.54 9.76
CA GLU A 161 -6.15 -28.79 9.86
C GLU A 161 -6.90 -28.52 8.54
N GLU A 162 -6.42 -27.59 7.71
CA GLU A 162 -7.20 -27.05 6.59
C GLU A 162 -6.61 -27.29 5.19
N ASN A 163 -5.51 -28.03 5.12
CA ASN A 163 -4.82 -28.39 3.88
C ASN A 163 -4.22 -27.22 3.10
N ALA A 164 -3.93 -26.11 3.77
CA ALA A 164 -3.17 -25.00 3.20
C ALA A 164 -1.73 -25.41 2.87
N THR A 165 -1.08 -24.65 1.98
CA THR A 165 0.35 -24.77 1.70
C THR A 165 1.07 -23.48 2.00
N SER A 166 2.31 -23.57 2.48
CA SER A 166 3.14 -22.41 2.79
C SER A 166 4.57 -22.65 2.35
N GLU A 167 5.14 -21.66 1.67
CA GLU A 167 6.54 -21.65 1.30
C GLU A 167 7.26 -20.45 1.94
N LEU A 168 8.30 -20.72 2.71
CA LEU A 168 8.95 -19.73 3.57
C LEU A 168 10.43 -19.59 3.24
N VAL A 169 10.90 -18.37 3.01
CA VAL A 169 12.34 -18.05 3.01
C VAL A 169 12.67 -17.26 4.27
N VAL A 170 13.64 -17.76 5.04
CA VAL A 170 14.01 -17.18 6.33
C VAL A 170 15.52 -17.03 6.47
N GLU A 171 15.93 -16.17 7.39
CA GLU A 171 17.33 -16.08 7.84
C GLU A 171 17.72 -17.26 8.74
N PRO A 172 19.04 -17.56 8.90
CA PRO A 172 19.50 -18.67 9.72
C PRO A 172 19.06 -18.59 11.20
N THR A 173 18.91 -17.38 11.73
CA THR A 173 18.47 -17.14 13.13
C THR A 173 17.02 -17.58 13.35
N ILE A 174 16.17 -17.38 12.35
CA ILE A 174 14.75 -17.78 12.38
C ILE A 174 14.65 -19.30 12.21
N GLU A 175 15.44 -19.87 11.31
CA GLU A 175 15.55 -21.32 11.17
C GLU A 175 16.01 -22.01 12.46
N GLU A 176 17.04 -21.49 13.13
CA GLU A 176 17.48 -21.98 14.44
C GLU A 176 16.36 -21.90 15.48
N THR A 177 15.58 -20.82 15.48
CA THR A 177 14.42 -20.64 16.36
C THR A 177 13.39 -21.76 16.14
N PHE A 178 13.03 -22.04 14.88
CA PHE A 178 12.09 -23.13 14.55
C PHE A 178 12.59 -24.51 15.00
N ARG A 179 13.90 -24.75 14.99
CA ARG A 179 14.49 -26.04 15.34
C ARG A 179 14.79 -26.24 16.82
N THR A 180 14.94 -25.16 17.58
CA THR A 180 15.48 -25.25 18.96
C THR A 180 14.53 -24.69 20.02
N ASN A 181 13.63 -23.76 19.65
CA ASN A 181 12.74 -23.14 20.61
C ASN A 181 11.53 -24.05 20.92
N PRO A 182 11.29 -24.44 22.20
CA PRO A 182 10.20 -25.35 22.57
C PRO A 182 8.81 -24.90 22.13
N SER A 183 8.58 -23.60 21.95
CA SER A 183 7.31 -23.06 21.46
C SER A 183 7.09 -23.29 19.96
N TYR A 184 8.16 -23.51 19.19
CA TYR A 184 8.12 -23.66 17.73
C TYR A 184 8.37 -25.08 17.26
N VAL A 185 9.25 -25.84 17.94
CA VAL A 185 9.76 -27.14 17.47
C VAL A 185 8.65 -28.12 17.09
N GLU A 186 7.65 -28.29 17.95
CA GLU A 186 6.59 -29.28 17.69
C GLU A 186 5.66 -28.82 16.56
N LEU A 187 5.28 -27.53 16.52
CA LEU A 187 4.50 -26.95 15.43
C LEU A 187 5.23 -27.09 14.09
N TYR A 188 6.53 -26.77 14.06
CA TYR A 188 7.38 -26.92 12.89
C TYR A 188 7.40 -28.38 12.38
N LYS A 189 7.65 -29.35 13.26
CA LYS A 189 7.68 -30.77 12.89
C LYS A 189 6.35 -31.25 12.33
N GLU A 190 5.25 -30.85 12.93
CA GLU A 190 3.91 -31.22 12.48
C GLU A 190 3.61 -30.66 11.09
N MET A 191 3.91 -29.38 10.84
CA MET A 191 3.74 -28.77 9.52
C MET A 191 4.58 -29.46 8.45
N VAL A 192 5.87 -29.71 8.72
CA VAL A 192 6.77 -30.40 7.78
C VAL A 192 6.29 -31.83 7.49
N ALA A 193 5.78 -32.54 8.49
CA ALA A 193 5.27 -33.90 8.32
C ALA A 193 4.06 -33.99 7.36
N THR A 194 3.36 -32.88 7.10
CA THR A 194 2.27 -32.83 6.12
C THR A 194 2.76 -32.82 4.67
N GLY A 195 4.02 -32.43 4.43
CA GLY A 195 4.56 -32.20 3.08
C GLY A 195 3.98 -30.97 2.37
N ARG A 196 3.35 -30.04 3.12
CA ARG A 196 2.76 -28.79 2.61
C ARG A 196 3.45 -27.53 3.12
N PHE A 197 4.54 -27.70 3.85
CA PHE A 197 5.33 -26.62 4.41
C PHE A 197 6.78 -26.75 3.98
N ASP A 198 7.22 -25.82 3.14
CA ASP A 198 8.58 -25.79 2.61
C ASP A 198 9.32 -24.60 3.19
N ILE A 199 10.51 -24.84 3.76
CA ILE A 199 11.38 -23.78 4.28
C ILE A 199 12.68 -23.75 3.49
N HIS A 200 13.11 -22.53 3.21
CA HIS A 200 14.32 -22.17 2.53
C HIS A 200 15.12 -21.21 3.42
N VAL A 201 16.44 -21.39 3.48
CA VAL A 201 17.34 -20.56 4.29
C VAL A 201 18.20 -19.70 3.39
N TYR A 202 18.05 -18.38 3.53
CA TYR A 202 18.82 -17.39 2.81
C TYR A 202 19.99 -16.91 3.69
N ASP A 203 21.23 -17.01 3.18
CA ASP A 203 22.47 -16.66 3.91
C ASP A 203 22.84 -15.18 3.70
N GLY A 204 21.84 -14.32 3.86
CA GLY A 204 21.92 -12.87 3.70
C GLY A 204 20.88 -12.17 4.57
N ASP A 205 20.65 -10.88 4.33
CA ASP A 205 19.73 -10.04 5.10
C ASP A 205 18.40 -9.89 4.35
N ILE A 206 17.29 -10.05 5.08
CA ILE A 206 15.93 -9.82 4.58
C ILE A 206 15.45 -8.47 5.15
N PRO A 207 15.42 -7.39 4.36
CA PRO A 207 15.21 -6.03 4.89
C PRO A 207 13.77 -5.77 5.38
N TYR A 208 12.81 -6.59 4.95
CA TYR A 208 11.40 -6.47 5.31
C TYR A 208 10.69 -7.81 5.19
N TYR A 209 9.60 -7.98 5.92
CA TYR A 209 8.64 -9.03 5.65
C TYR A 209 7.96 -8.77 4.30
N LEU A 210 7.84 -9.78 3.46
CA LEU A 210 7.00 -9.75 2.26
C LEU A 210 6.26 -11.08 2.14
N GLY A 211 4.95 -11.01 2.03
CA GLY A 211 4.10 -12.18 1.82
C GLY A 211 3.11 -11.97 0.69
N VAL A 212 2.99 -12.98 -0.17
CA VAL A 212 1.87 -13.16 -1.09
C VAL A 212 0.95 -14.19 -0.46
N LEU A 213 -0.23 -13.75 -0.03
CA LEU A 213 -1.23 -14.51 0.71
C LEU A 213 -2.51 -14.60 -0.13
N ASP A 214 -2.63 -15.68 -0.91
CA ASP A 214 -3.58 -15.80 -2.02
C ASP A 214 -3.56 -14.57 -2.95
N ASP A 215 -4.59 -13.72 -2.92
CA ASP A 215 -4.74 -12.53 -3.77
C ASP A 215 -4.23 -11.23 -3.08
N THR A 216 -3.73 -11.33 -1.84
CA THR A 216 -3.31 -10.19 -1.03
C THR A 216 -1.79 -10.17 -0.84
N VAL A 217 -1.17 -9.00 -1.03
CA VAL A 217 0.23 -8.75 -0.69
C VAL A 217 0.32 -7.99 0.63
N GLN A 218 1.17 -8.47 1.53
CA GLN A 218 1.60 -7.73 2.72
C GLN A 218 3.10 -7.45 2.70
N VAL A 219 3.47 -6.20 2.98
CA VAL A 219 4.86 -5.79 3.25
C VAL A 219 4.94 -5.30 4.69
N GLY A 220 5.79 -5.90 5.49
CA GLY A 220 5.95 -5.58 6.91
C GLY A 220 7.34 -5.06 7.21
N VAL A 221 7.44 -4.00 8.00
CA VAL A 221 8.70 -3.39 8.40
C VAL A 221 8.89 -3.48 9.91
N SER A 222 10.12 -3.71 10.33
CA SER A 222 10.50 -3.83 11.74
C SER A 222 11.78 -3.07 12.03
N GLU A 223 11.95 -2.64 13.27
CA GLU A 223 13.18 -2.04 13.78
C GLU A 223 13.57 -2.79 15.06
N ASP A 224 14.83 -3.22 15.18
CA ASP A 224 15.34 -3.96 16.33
C ASP A 224 14.50 -5.20 16.72
N GLY A 225 13.89 -5.86 15.72
CA GLY A 225 13.03 -7.03 15.92
C GLY A 225 11.58 -6.70 16.31
N GLU A 226 11.22 -5.43 16.40
CA GLU A 226 9.85 -4.99 16.70
C GLU A 226 9.12 -4.55 15.42
N PRO A 227 7.94 -5.11 15.10
CA PRO A 227 7.10 -4.63 14.01
C PRO A 227 6.71 -3.16 14.17
N ARG A 228 6.84 -2.38 13.09
CA ARG A 228 6.57 -0.93 13.07
C ARG A 228 5.37 -0.57 12.21
N ALA A 229 5.18 -1.24 11.09
CA ALA A 229 4.05 -1.03 10.19
C ALA A 229 3.84 -2.23 9.27
N ILE A 230 2.62 -2.38 8.77
CA ILE A 230 2.30 -3.26 7.63
C ILE A 230 1.64 -2.41 6.55
N LEU A 231 2.02 -2.67 5.31
CA LEU A 231 1.32 -2.24 4.12
C LEU A 231 0.63 -3.46 3.51
N GLU A 232 -0.65 -3.32 3.16
CA GLU A 232 -1.48 -4.38 2.59
C GLU A 232 -2.13 -3.92 1.28
N THR A 233 -2.19 -4.76 0.24
CA THR A 233 -2.84 -4.42 -1.03
C THR A 233 -3.27 -5.66 -1.80
N GLU A 234 -4.34 -5.54 -2.60
CA GLU A 234 -4.81 -6.55 -3.57
C GLU A 234 -4.43 -6.18 -5.01
N SER A 235 -3.44 -5.29 -5.20
CA SER A 235 -2.99 -4.86 -6.52
C SER A 235 -2.27 -5.99 -7.25
N GLU A 236 -2.83 -6.45 -8.39
CA GLU A 236 -2.21 -7.49 -9.24
C GLU A 236 -0.76 -7.12 -9.64
N ALA A 237 -0.50 -5.84 -9.92
CA ALA A 237 0.84 -5.38 -10.29
C ALA A 237 1.84 -5.50 -9.12
N VAL A 238 1.37 -5.29 -7.89
CA VAL A 238 2.19 -5.47 -6.69
C VAL A 238 2.37 -6.96 -6.38
N ALA A 239 1.36 -7.80 -6.65
CA ALA A 239 1.46 -9.25 -6.53
C ALA A 239 2.51 -9.84 -7.49
N ASP A 240 2.54 -9.38 -8.75
CA ASP A 240 3.55 -9.78 -9.73
C ASP A 240 4.96 -9.39 -9.28
N TRP A 241 5.13 -8.17 -8.76
CA TRP A 241 6.40 -7.73 -8.18
C TRP A 241 6.80 -8.59 -6.98
N ALA A 242 5.88 -8.82 -6.04
CA ALA A 242 6.14 -9.59 -4.83
C ALA A 242 6.54 -11.04 -5.15
N ALA A 243 5.88 -11.65 -6.13
CA ALA A 243 6.23 -12.98 -6.62
C ALA A 243 7.64 -13.02 -7.23
N GLY A 244 8.05 -11.96 -7.93
CA GLY A 244 9.41 -11.79 -8.44
C GLY A 244 10.45 -11.73 -7.32
N VAL A 245 10.25 -10.86 -6.33
CA VAL A 245 11.13 -10.72 -5.15
C VAL A 245 11.24 -12.05 -4.40
N TYR A 246 10.10 -12.72 -4.13
CA TYR A 246 10.11 -14.03 -3.49
C TYR A 246 10.93 -15.06 -4.28
N ALA A 247 10.77 -15.10 -5.61
CA ALA A 247 11.49 -16.03 -6.47
C ALA A 247 13.01 -15.80 -6.41
N GLU A 248 13.46 -14.54 -6.41
CA GLU A 248 14.87 -14.18 -6.28
C GLU A 248 15.45 -14.68 -4.95
N TYR A 249 14.80 -14.37 -3.82
CA TYR A 249 15.22 -14.86 -2.50
C TYR A 249 15.24 -16.38 -2.42
N LYS A 250 14.23 -17.05 -3.03
CA LYS A 250 14.17 -18.51 -3.06
C LYS A 250 15.31 -19.10 -3.89
N ASP A 251 15.63 -18.54 -5.05
CA ASP A 251 16.70 -19.02 -5.93
C ASP A 251 18.09 -18.88 -5.28
N GLU A 252 18.29 -17.86 -4.45
CA GLU A 252 19.55 -17.64 -3.71
C GLU A 252 19.61 -18.38 -2.36
N SER A 253 18.51 -19.00 -1.93
CA SER A 253 18.41 -19.75 -0.69
C SER A 253 18.76 -21.23 -0.84
N LYS A 254 18.91 -21.93 0.29
CA LYS A 254 19.07 -23.39 0.33
C LYS A 254 17.82 -24.02 0.94
N PRO A 255 17.22 -25.06 0.31
CA PRO A 255 16.10 -25.75 0.91
C PRO A 255 16.51 -26.40 2.23
N LEU A 256 15.69 -26.21 3.26
CA LEU A 256 15.93 -26.77 4.57
C LEU A 256 15.66 -28.28 4.52
N GLN A 257 16.72 -29.09 4.52
CA GLN A 257 16.53 -30.53 4.55
C GLN A 257 15.86 -30.95 5.86
N VAL A 258 14.76 -31.69 5.74
CA VAL A 258 14.05 -32.29 6.87
C VAL A 258 14.99 -33.34 7.48
N VAL A 259 15.60 -33.01 8.61
CA VAL A 259 16.31 -34.02 9.40
C VAL A 259 15.24 -34.82 10.14
N GLN A 260 15.10 -36.10 9.74
CA GLN A 260 14.23 -37.08 10.40
C GLN A 260 14.60 -37.31 11.86
#